data_AF-A0A961RII2-F1
#
_entry.id   AF-A0A961RII2-F1
#
_cell.length_a   1.000
_cell.length_b   1.000
_cell.length_c   1.000
_cell.angle_alpha   90.00
_cell.angle_beta   90.00
_cell.angle_gamma   90.00
#
_symmetry.space_group_name_H-M   'P 1'
#
loop_
_entity.id
_entity.type
_entity.pdbx_description
1 polymer ?
#
loop_
_entity_poly.entity_id
_entity_poly.type
_entity_poly.pdbx_seq_one_letter_code
_entity_poly.pdbx_strand_id
1 'polypeptide(L)'
;MSTTLLKQPDIEPHDVEAVNAGARKNQPLYAAREKVYPKRVNGFFRRWKWIIMFITLGIYYLTPWIRWDRGEFAPDQAVLIDFPARRFYFFFIEIWP
;
A
#
# COMPACT_ATOMS: atom_id res chain seq x y z
N MET A 1 -70.96 -10.93 -46.57
CA MET A 1 -69.48 -10.86 -46.73
C MET A 1 -68.90 -11.92 -45.82
N SER A 2 -68.56 -13.09 -46.39
CA SER A 2 -68.25 -14.32 -45.66
C SER A 2 -66.73 -14.44 -45.52
N THR A 3 -66.22 -14.51 -44.29
CA THR A 3 -64.79 -14.65 -44.01
C THR A 3 -64.50 -16.11 -43.66
N THR A 4 -63.88 -16.83 -44.59
CA THR A 4 -63.45 -18.23 -44.45
C THR A 4 -62.26 -18.32 -43.48
N LEU A 5 -62.44 -18.98 -42.34
CA LEU A 5 -61.36 -19.26 -41.38
C LEU A 5 -60.54 -20.46 -41.87
N LEU A 6 -59.25 -20.23 -42.18
CA LEU A 6 -58.32 -21.31 -42.49
C LEU A 6 -58.11 -22.15 -41.24
N LYS A 7 -58.34 -23.46 -41.34
CA LYS A 7 -58.10 -24.44 -40.29
C LYS A 7 -56.59 -24.48 -40.02
N GLN A 8 -56.15 -23.86 -38.93
CA GLN A 8 -54.80 -23.97 -38.42
C GLN A 8 -54.55 -25.47 -38.13
N PRO A 9 -53.48 -26.10 -38.64
CA PRO A 9 -53.19 -27.49 -38.31
C PRO A 9 -53.07 -27.63 -36.80
N ASP A 10 -53.58 -28.73 -36.29
CA ASP A 10 -53.72 -29.01 -34.86
C ASP A 10 -52.33 -28.93 -34.19
N ILE A 11 -52.03 -27.82 -33.50
CA ILE A 11 -50.76 -27.62 -32.80
C ILE A 11 -50.87 -28.41 -31.49
N GLU A 12 -50.44 -29.68 -31.53
CA GLU A 12 -50.23 -30.49 -30.34
C GLU A 12 -49.12 -29.83 -29.49
N PRO A 13 -49.42 -29.30 -28.29
CA PRO A 13 -48.40 -28.80 -27.39
C PRO A 13 -47.60 -30.00 -26.90
N HIS A 14 -46.50 -30.27 -27.56
CA HIS A 14 -45.58 -31.31 -27.14
C HIS A 14 -44.84 -30.79 -25.90
N ASP A 15 -45.12 -31.39 -24.74
CA ASP A 15 -44.39 -31.12 -23.50
C ASP A 15 -42.95 -31.59 -23.69
N VAL A 16 -42.09 -30.67 -24.13
CA VAL A 16 -40.67 -30.90 -24.31
C VAL A 16 -39.96 -30.72 -22.97
N GLU A 17 -39.59 -31.84 -22.36
CA GLU A 17 -38.71 -31.81 -21.19
C GLU A 17 -37.32 -31.35 -21.63
N ALA A 18 -36.88 -30.20 -21.12
CA ALA A 18 -35.56 -29.67 -21.43
C ALA A 18 -34.48 -30.61 -20.88
N VAL A 19 -33.92 -31.47 -21.74
CA VAL A 19 -32.88 -32.48 -21.40
C VAL A 19 -31.59 -31.89 -20.83
N ASN A 20 -31.39 -30.57 -20.93
CA ASN A 20 -30.24 -29.86 -20.36
C ASN A 20 -30.57 -29.07 -19.09
N ALA A 21 -31.84 -29.07 -18.63
CA ALA A 21 -32.25 -28.33 -17.44
C ALA A 21 -31.79 -28.98 -16.12
N GLY A 22 -31.45 -30.27 -16.15
CA GLY A 22 -31.07 -31.03 -14.96
C GLY A 22 -29.67 -30.75 -14.42
N ALA A 23 -28.75 -30.22 -15.24
CA ALA A 23 -27.33 -30.13 -14.86
C ALA A 23 -26.92 -28.79 -14.22
N ARG A 24 -27.75 -27.74 -14.25
CA ARG A 24 -27.39 -26.39 -13.77
C ARG A 24 -28.36 -25.76 -12.78
N LYS A 25 -29.13 -26.56 -12.03
CA LYS A 25 -29.91 -26.02 -10.91
C LYS A 25 -29.03 -25.99 -9.66
N ASN A 26 -28.58 -24.79 -9.31
CA ASN A 26 -28.07 -24.39 -7.99
C ASN A 26 -26.58 -24.63 -7.68
N GLN A 27 -25.69 -24.72 -8.66
CA GLN A 27 -24.25 -24.61 -8.37
C GLN A 27 -23.83 -23.13 -8.39
N PRO A 28 -23.24 -22.61 -7.30
CA PRO A 28 -22.75 -21.24 -7.27
C PRO A 28 -21.64 -21.08 -8.32
N LEU A 29 -21.82 -20.11 -9.23
CA LEU A 29 -20.85 -19.79 -10.29
C LEU A 29 -19.56 -19.14 -9.77
N TYR A 30 -19.56 -18.74 -8.50
CA TYR A 30 -18.45 -18.06 -7.85
C TYR A 30 -18.11 -18.73 -6.53
N ALA A 31 -16.81 -18.92 -6.27
CA ALA A 31 -16.33 -19.38 -4.98
C ALA A 31 -16.62 -18.32 -3.91
N ALA A 32 -17.04 -18.77 -2.72
CA ALA A 32 -17.18 -17.88 -1.57
C ALA A 32 -15.81 -17.28 -1.21
N ARG A 33 -15.76 -15.97 -0.95
CA ARG A 33 -14.53 -15.26 -0.60
C ARG A 33 -13.95 -15.80 0.70
N GLU A 34 -12.73 -16.31 0.66
CA GLU A 34 -11.99 -16.66 1.86
C GLU A 34 -11.62 -15.38 2.64
N LYS A 35 -11.95 -15.36 3.92
CA LYS A 35 -11.67 -14.20 4.78
C LYS A 35 -10.18 -14.16 5.09
N VAL A 36 -9.47 -13.18 4.52
CA VAL A 36 -8.07 -12.92 4.83
C VAL A 36 -7.98 -12.14 6.13
N TYR A 37 -7.37 -12.75 7.15
CA TYR A 37 -7.09 -12.09 8.43
C TYR A 37 -5.63 -11.63 8.48
N PRO A 38 -5.34 -10.45 9.06
CA PRO A 38 -3.97 -9.97 9.21
C PRO A 38 -3.16 -10.91 10.10
N LYS A 39 -2.05 -11.41 9.57
CA LYS A 39 -1.11 -12.25 10.34
C LYS A 39 -0.25 -11.36 11.24
N ARG A 40 -0.10 -11.75 12.51
CA ARG A 40 0.79 -11.06 13.44
C ARG A 40 2.22 -11.14 12.93
N VAL A 41 2.80 -9.99 12.60
CA VAL A 41 4.18 -9.85 12.17
C VAL A 41 5.07 -9.62 13.40
N ASN A 42 5.88 -10.61 13.75
CA ASN A 42 6.92 -10.53 14.77
C ASN A 42 8.24 -11.01 14.16
N GLY A 43 9.37 -10.42 14.54
CA GLY A 43 10.67 -10.89 14.05
C GLY A 43 11.78 -9.86 14.12
N PHE A 44 12.99 -10.34 13.82
CA PHE A 44 14.24 -9.57 13.85
C PHE A 44 14.16 -8.29 13.01
N PHE A 45 13.74 -8.38 11.74
CA PHE A 45 13.66 -7.24 10.83
C PHE A 45 12.70 -6.14 11.29
N ARG A 46 11.59 -6.50 11.94
CA ARG A 46 10.64 -5.50 12.47
C ARG A 46 11.30 -4.69 13.59
N ARG A 47 12.01 -5.36 14.50
CA ARG A 47 12.75 -4.70 15.58
C ARG A 47 13.83 -3.78 15.01
N TRP A 48 14.60 -4.24 14.02
CA TRP A 48 15.62 -3.42 13.36
C TRP A 48 15.04 -2.21 12.64
N LYS A 49 13.92 -2.38 11.92
CA LYS A 49 13.22 -1.24 11.30
C LYS A 49 12.96 -0.16 12.35
N TRP A 50 12.35 -0.53 13.49
CA TRP A 50 12.02 0.44 14.53
C TRP A 50 13.28 1.06 15.15
N ILE A 51 14.32 0.26 15.42
CA ILE A 51 15.60 0.78 15.93
C ILE A 51 16.19 1.80 14.97
N ILE A 52 16.36 1.44 13.69
CA ILE A 52 16.90 2.34 12.66
C ILE A 52 16.04 3.59 12.55
N MET A 53 14.71 3.44 12.54
CA MET A 53 13.78 4.56 12.49
C MET A 53 13.96 5.50 13.69
N PHE A 54 14.07 4.98 14.91
CA PHE A 54 14.33 5.81 16.09
C PHE A 54 15.69 6.51 16.01
N ILE A 55 16.73 5.82 15.55
CA ILE A 55 18.07 6.39 15.40
C ILE A 55 18.06 7.53 14.38
N THR A 56 17.55 7.30 13.17
CA THR A 56 17.55 8.33 12.12
C THR A 56 16.66 9.52 12.48
N LEU A 57 15.52 9.25 13.11
CA LEU A 57 14.62 10.29 13.61
C LEU A 57 15.27 11.10 14.75
N GLY A 58 15.97 10.41 15.65
CA GLY A 58 16.76 11.04 16.71
C GLY A 58 17.85 11.92 16.14
N ILE A 59 18.62 11.45 15.15
CA ILE A 59 19.62 12.28 14.46
C ILE A 59 18.95 13.52 13.84
N TYR A 60 17.86 13.33 13.08
CA TYR A 60 17.16 14.44 12.43
C TYR A 60 16.64 15.49 13.42
N TYR A 61 16.01 15.06 14.51
CA TYR A 61 15.39 15.95 15.50
C TYR A 61 16.25 16.30 16.70
N LEU A 62 17.50 15.84 16.80
CA LEU A 62 18.38 16.27 17.90
C LEU A 62 19.53 17.11 17.37
N THR A 63 20.07 16.76 16.19
CA THR A 63 21.23 17.45 15.60
C THR A 63 21.13 18.98 15.58
N PRO A 64 20.02 19.64 15.20
CA PRO A 64 20.00 21.09 15.13
C PRO A 64 20.03 21.78 16.52
N TRP A 65 19.75 21.05 17.60
CA TRP A 65 19.84 21.55 18.97
C TRP A 65 21.19 21.31 19.63
N ILE A 66 22.06 20.49 19.03
CA ILE A 66 23.40 20.23 19.58
C ILE A 66 24.28 21.45 19.33
N ARG A 67 24.64 22.14 20.41
CA ARG A 67 25.67 23.16 20.44
C ARG A 67 27.04 22.51 20.61
N TRP A 68 28.04 23.06 19.94
CA TRP A 68 29.40 22.57 19.85
C TRP A 68 30.35 23.75 19.77
N ASP A 69 31.05 24.01 20.87
CA ASP A 69 32.01 25.11 20.97
C ASP A 69 33.29 24.80 20.19
N ARG A 70 33.76 25.79 19.42
CA ARG A 70 34.97 25.75 18.59
C ARG A 70 35.83 27.01 18.76
N GLY A 71 35.52 27.85 19.74
CA GLY A 71 36.22 29.11 20.00
C GLY A 71 35.42 30.35 19.63
N GLU A 72 35.91 31.50 20.07
CA GLU A 72 35.17 32.76 20.19
C GLU A 72 34.61 33.34 18.87
N PHE A 73 35.25 33.05 17.74
CA PHE A 73 34.86 33.56 16.41
C PHE A 73 34.23 32.50 15.51
N ALA A 74 34.05 31.27 15.99
CA ALA A 74 33.48 30.18 15.22
C ALA A 74 32.00 29.99 15.57
N PRO A 75 31.15 29.58 14.60
CA PRO A 75 29.78 29.19 14.90
C PRO A 75 29.76 28.05 15.91
N ASP A 76 28.78 28.05 16.82
CA ASP A 76 28.64 27.07 17.90
C ASP A 76 27.74 25.87 17.52
N GLN A 77 27.39 25.71 16.26
CA GLN A 77 26.44 24.68 15.83
C GLN A 77 27.16 23.36 15.49
N ALA A 78 26.76 22.21 16.08
CA ALA A 78 27.45 20.94 15.85
C ALA A 78 27.56 20.55 14.37
N VAL A 79 26.46 20.66 13.62
CA VAL A 79 26.45 20.42 12.17
C VAL A 79 25.95 21.68 11.46
N LEU A 80 26.80 22.28 10.63
CA LEU A 80 26.51 23.56 9.96
C LEU A 80 27.14 23.60 8.56
N ILE A 81 26.36 24.03 7.57
CA ILE A 81 26.87 24.46 6.27
C ILE A 81 26.99 25.99 6.33
N ASP A 82 28.22 26.49 6.35
CA ASP A 82 28.52 27.92 6.33
C ASP A 82 28.82 28.36 4.89
N PHE A 83 27.83 28.99 4.26
CA PHE A 83 27.95 29.50 2.89
C PHE A 83 28.91 30.70 2.78
N PRO A 84 28.85 31.74 3.65
CA PRO A 84 29.81 32.84 3.63
C PRO A 84 31.26 32.38 3.73
N ALA A 85 31.58 31.50 4.68
CA ALA A 85 32.95 31.02 4.88
C ALA A 85 33.33 29.89 3.91
N ARG A 86 32.36 29.35 3.15
CA ARG A 86 32.50 28.14 2.32
C ARG A 86 33.03 26.95 3.11
N ARG A 87 32.49 26.73 4.30
CA ARG A 87 32.92 25.66 5.21
C ARG A 87 31.78 24.72 5.53
N PHE A 88 32.12 23.46 5.71
CA PHE A 88 31.20 22.49 6.28
C PHE A 88 31.72 22.03 7.65
N TYR A 89 30.89 22.22 8.66
CA TYR A 89 31.17 21.83 10.03
C TYR A 89 30.38 20.56 10.38
N PHE A 90 31.09 19.54 10.83
CA PHE A 90 30.53 18.31 11.39
C PHE A 90 31.28 17.94 12.68
N PHE A 91 30.78 18.47 13.80
CA PHE A 91 31.41 18.41 15.12
C PHE A 91 32.81 19.03 15.10
N PHE A 92 33.85 18.21 15.29
CA PHE A 92 35.27 18.59 15.23
C PHE A 92 35.88 18.44 13.83
N ILE A 93 35.10 17.96 12.86
CA ILE A 93 35.52 17.84 11.46
C ILE A 93 35.11 19.12 10.74
N GLU A 94 36.09 19.80 10.16
CA GLU A 94 35.90 20.98 9.33
C GLU A 94 36.40 20.67 7.93
N ILE A 95 35.52 20.78 6.94
CA ILE A 95 35.84 20.51 5.54
C ILE A 95 35.94 21.84 4.81
N TRP A 96 37.05 21.98 4.11
CA TRP A 96 37.42 23.12 3.28
C TRP A 96 37.35 22.67 1.81
N PRO A 97 36.83 23.51 0.90
CA PRO A 97 36.94 23.26 -0.53
C PRO A 97 38.39 23.30 -1.01
#